data_AF-A0ABD0NWJ4-F1
#
_entry.id   AF-A0ABD0NWJ4-F1
#
_cell.length_a   1.000
_cell.length_b   1.000
_cell.length_c   1.000
_cell.angle_alpha   90.00
_cell.angle_beta   90.00
_cell.angle_gamma   90.00
#
_symmetry.space_group_name_H-M   'P 1'
#
loop_
_entity.id
_entity.type
_entity.pdbx_description
1 polymer ?
#
loop_
_entity_poly.entity_id
_entity_poly.type
_entity_poly.pdbx_seq_one_letter_code
_entity_poly.pdbx_strand_id
1 'polypeptide(L)'
;PANSIGGIFIDDISLTETLCPAAVWRIQNFSRILETADYNTVLNSPRFYSPEGYGFGVHVRPLSGYSDYTGEYTGLYFHLASGDNDIVMQWPAVNRQATIVVMDQDPDIKLRMSSARSLTTDMSTGKLIWDNPKNVGTFDPSCQCYRGVSMGWRTFIKHYDLRRRNYLKNDDLIIFVDFE
;
A
#
# COMPACT_ATOMS: atom_id res chain seq x y z
N PRO A 1 31.76 13.63 15.39
CA PRO A 1 31.78 12.75 16.59
C PRO A 1 33.01 11.83 16.57
N ALA A 2 33.95 12.01 17.50
CA ALA A 2 35.26 11.34 17.46
C ALA A 2 35.25 9.84 17.82
N ASN A 3 34.11 9.31 18.32
CA ASN A 3 33.97 7.92 18.77
C ASN A 3 32.85 7.16 18.02
N SER A 4 32.76 7.29 16.69
CA SER A 4 31.86 6.45 15.89
C SER A 4 32.54 5.16 15.46
N ILE A 5 31.90 4.02 15.71
CA ILE A 5 32.33 2.68 15.24
C ILE A 5 31.74 2.31 13.86
N GLY A 6 31.00 3.21 13.22
CA GLY A 6 30.34 2.97 11.93
C GLY A 6 30.36 4.19 11.00
N GLY A 7 29.64 4.07 9.88
CA GLY A 7 29.53 5.10 8.83
C GLY A 7 28.19 5.09 8.11
N ILE A 8 28.01 6.03 7.19
CA ILE A 8 26.82 6.12 6.33
C ILE A 8 27.18 5.51 4.98
N PHE A 9 26.39 4.53 4.55
CA PHE A 9 26.52 3.89 3.24
C PHE A 9 25.32 4.30 2.38
N ILE A 10 25.58 4.69 1.14
CA ILE A 10 24.58 5.11 0.16
C ILE A 10 24.86 4.33 -1.12
N ASP A 11 23.83 3.73 -1.68
CA ASP A 11 23.89 2.97 -2.92
C ASP A 11 22.57 3.14 -3.69
N ASP A 12 22.53 2.68 -4.95
CA ASP A 12 21.35 2.68 -5.83
C ASP A 12 20.67 4.07 -6.01
N ILE A 13 21.48 5.13 -6.05
CA ILE A 13 20.97 6.50 -6.25
C ILE A 13 20.36 6.61 -7.65
N SER A 14 19.09 7.01 -7.70
CA SER A 14 18.37 7.30 -8.94
C SER A 14 17.78 8.71 -8.89
N LEU A 15 17.76 9.38 -10.05
CA LEU A 15 17.19 10.71 -10.22
C LEU A 15 16.25 10.70 -11.43
N THR A 16 15.00 11.09 -11.23
CA THR A 16 13.97 11.17 -12.28
C THR A 16 13.14 12.44 -12.11
N GLU A 17 12.67 13.00 -13.22
CA GLU A 17 11.72 14.12 -13.24
C GLU A 17 10.29 13.61 -13.04
N THR A 18 10.06 12.93 -11.92
CA THR A 18 8.76 12.35 -11.53
C THR A 18 8.38 12.82 -10.14
N LEU A 19 7.08 12.86 -9.84
CA LEU A 19 6.62 13.13 -8.48
C LEU A 19 7.11 12.03 -7.53
N CYS A 20 7.47 12.42 -6.30
CA CYS A 20 7.71 11.45 -5.24
C CYS A 20 6.37 10.85 -4.80
N PRO A 21 6.34 9.55 -4.46
CA PRO A 21 5.13 8.94 -3.94
C PRO A 21 4.73 9.61 -2.62
N ALA A 22 3.43 9.86 -2.43
CA ALA A 22 2.85 10.49 -1.26
C ALA A 22 3.06 9.64 0.00
N ALA A 23 3.05 8.31 -0.15
CA ALA A 23 3.32 7.38 0.94
C ALA A 23 4.24 6.25 0.50
N VAL A 24 5.13 5.86 1.43
CA VAL A 24 6.00 4.69 1.30
C VAL A 24 5.76 3.77 2.49
N TRP A 25 5.41 2.52 2.20
CA TRP A 25 5.28 1.47 3.20
C TRP A 25 6.26 0.34 2.93
N ARG A 26 7.17 0.13 3.88
CA ARG A 26 8.11 -0.99 3.88
C ARG A 26 7.58 -2.10 4.79
N ILE A 27 7.52 -3.32 4.27
CA ILE A 27 7.17 -4.53 5.00
C ILE A 27 8.40 -5.42 5.05
N GLN A 28 8.94 -5.63 6.24
CA GLN A 28 10.15 -6.43 6.45
C GLN A 28 9.83 -7.90 6.64
N ASN A 29 10.78 -8.77 6.30
CA ASN A 29 10.69 -10.22 6.42
C ASN A 29 9.51 -10.83 5.63
N PHE A 30 9.24 -10.32 4.43
CA PHE A 30 8.03 -10.65 3.69
C PHE A 30 7.98 -12.11 3.22
N SER A 31 9.12 -12.73 2.95
CA SER A 31 9.21 -14.16 2.59
C SER A 31 8.69 -15.04 3.71
N ARG A 32 9.11 -14.78 4.96
CA ARG A 32 8.59 -15.51 6.13
C ARG A 32 7.10 -15.26 6.35
N ILE A 33 6.63 -14.04 6.09
CA ILE A 33 5.20 -13.74 6.14
C ILE A 33 4.45 -14.57 5.09
N LEU A 34 4.93 -14.65 3.85
CA LEU A 34 4.30 -15.46 2.81
C LEU A 34 4.25 -16.95 3.16
N GLU A 35 5.28 -17.49 3.80
CA GLU A 35 5.33 -18.91 4.21
C GLU A 35 4.32 -19.25 5.32
N THR A 36 4.06 -18.30 6.22
CA THR A 36 3.21 -18.52 7.41
C THR A 36 1.80 -17.98 7.26
N ALA A 37 1.55 -17.14 6.26
CA ALA A 37 0.27 -16.50 6.04
C ALA A 37 -0.82 -17.49 5.62
N ASP A 38 -1.99 -17.31 6.20
CA ASP A 38 -3.23 -17.95 5.79
C ASP A 38 -4.19 -16.93 5.13
N TYR A 39 -5.39 -17.39 4.76
CA TYR A 39 -6.41 -16.54 4.15
C TYR A 39 -6.89 -15.38 5.05
N ASN A 40 -6.69 -15.49 6.37
CA ASN A 40 -7.11 -14.49 7.35
C ASN A 40 -5.99 -13.50 7.69
N THR A 41 -4.76 -13.76 7.21
CA THR A 41 -3.61 -12.92 7.48
C THR A 41 -3.73 -11.60 6.73
N VAL A 42 -3.79 -10.51 7.49
CA VAL A 42 -3.89 -9.14 6.96
C VAL A 42 -2.81 -8.28 7.61
N LEU A 43 -2.02 -7.62 6.77
CA LEU A 43 -1.07 -6.60 7.19
C LEU A 43 -1.69 -5.23 6.90
N ASN A 44 -1.74 -4.35 7.88
CA ASN A 44 -2.23 -2.98 7.68
C ASN A 44 -1.06 -2.01 7.65
N SER A 45 -1.06 -1.08 6.71
CA SER A 45 -0.13 0.04 6.72
C SER A 45 -0.42 0.99 7.89
N PRO A 46 0.56 1.84 8.24
CA PRO A 46 0.27 3.09 8.94
C PRO A 46 -0.76 3.93 8.18
N ARG A 47 -1.35 4.90 8.88
CA ARG A 47 -2.21 5.92 8.26
C ARG A 47 -1.34 6.96 7.56
N PHE A 48 -1.67 7.25 6.31
CA PHE A 48 -1.08 8.30 5.49
C PHE A 48 -2.10 9.40 5.22
N TYR A 49 -1.65 10.52 4.65
CA TYR A 49 -2.51 11.65 4.29
C TYR A 49 -2.27 12.06 2.85
N SER A 50 -3.35 12.33 2.10
CA SER A 50 -3.25 12.89 0.76
C SER A 50 -2.87 14.37 0.81
N PRO A 51 -2.44 14.98 -0.32
CA PRO A 51 -2.22 16.42 -0.40
C PRO A 51 -3.45 17.25 0.01
N GLU A 52 -4.66 16.74 -0.25
CA GLU A 52 -5.91 17.37 0.17
C GLU A 52 -6.23 17.17 1.66
N GLY A 53 -5.56 16.23 2.35
CA GLY A 53 -5.70 15.99 3.78
C GLY A 53 -6.59 14.81 4.17
N TYR A 54 -7.03 13.98 3.22
CA TYR A 54 -7.75 12.74 3.53
C TYR A 54 -6.80 11.71 4.13
N GLY A 55 -7.20 11.11 5.26
CA GLY A 55 -6.52 9.95 5.81
C GLY A 55 -6.76 8.72 4.95
N PHE A 56 -5.73 7.93 4.69
CA PHE A 56 -5.85 6.68 3.94
C PHE A 56 -4.83 5.64 4.39
N GLY A 57 -5.01 4.41 3.92
CA GLY A 57 -4.08 3.30 4.13
C GLY A 57 -4.26 2.21 3.10
N VAL A 58 -3.34 1.25 3.13
CA VAL A 58 -3.42 0.02 2.34
C VAL A 58 -3.31 -1.16 3.28
N HIS A 59 -4.08 -2.21 3.03
CA HIS A 59 -3.81 -3.50 3.65
C HIS A 59 -3.38 -4.53 2.59
N VAL A 60 -2.46 -5.38 2.99
CA VAL A 60 -1.91 -6.47 2.18
C VAL A 60 -2.44 -7.78 2.75
N ARG A 61 -2.97 -8.62 1.86
CA ARG A 61 -3.24 -10.04 2.13
C ARG A 61 -2.15 -10.85 1.45
N PRO A 62 -1.13 -11.35 2.18
CA PRO A 62 -0.04 -12.11 1.59
C PRO A 62 -0.56 -13.29 0.76
N LEU A 63 -1.57 -14.00 1.30
CA LEU A 63 -2.39 -14.97 0.58
C LEU A 63 -3.79 -14.41 0.33
N SER A 64 -4.09 -14.04 -0.92
CA SER A 64 -5.38 -13.43 -1.27
C SER A 64 -6.57 -14.39 -1.28
N GLY A 65 -6.32 -15.70 -1.19
CA GLY A 65 -7.30 -16.78 -1.39
C GLY A 65 -7.74 -16.96 -2.85
N TYR A 66 -7.17 -16.22 -3.79
CA TYR A 66 -7.29 -16.50 -5.21
C TYR A 66 -6.03 -17.21 -5.71
N SER A 67 -6.25 -18.29 -6.45
CA SER A 67 -5.21 -18.99 -7.20
C SER A 67 -5.70 -19.27 -8.61
N ASP A 68 -4.75 -19.36 -9.54
CA ASP A 68 -4.98 -19.89 -10.87
C ASP A 68 -4.03 -21.08 -11.13
N TYR A 69 -4.00 -21.59 -12.36
CA TYR A 69 -3.15 -22.72 -12.76
C TYR A 69 -1.65 -22.47 -12.59
N THR A 70 -1.26 -21.22 -12.34
CA THR A 70 0.13 -20.78 -12.22
C THR A 70 0.52 -20.32 -10.81
N GLY A 71 -0.40 -20.42 -9.84
CA GLY A 71 -0.11 -20.26 -8.43
C GLY A 71 -0.97 -19.20 -7.73
N GLU A 72 -0.45 -18.73 -6.61
CA GLU A 72 -1.13 -17.86 -5.66
C GLU A 72 -0.76 -16.39 -5.85
N TYR A 73 -1.60 -15.52 -5.28
CA TYR A 73 -1.49 -14.08 -5.39
C TYR A 73 -1.50 -13.42 -4.01
N THR A 74 -0.72 -12.35 -3.90
CA THR A 74 -0.85 -11.35 -2.84
C THR A 74 -1.85 -10.29 -3.28
N GLY A 75 -2.82 -10.00 -2.41
CA GLY A 75 -3.86 -9.00 -2.64
C GLY A 75 -3.55 -7.68 -1.94
N LEU A 76 -3.85 -6.57 -2.59
CA LEU A 76 -3.66 -5.23 -2.02
C LEU A 76 -4.96 -4.43 -2.15
N TYR A 77 -5.31 -3.74 -1.06
CA TYR A 77 -6.58 -3.03 -0.94
C TYR A 77 -6.38 -1.68 -0.28
N PHE A 78 -6.86 -0.64 -0.94
CA PHE A 78 -6.88 0.74 -0.46
C PHE A 78 -8.12 0.99 0.40
N HIS A 79 -7.99 1.81 1.43
CA HIS A 79 -9.10 2.30 2.23
C HIS A 79 -8.85 3.74 2.69
N LEU A 80 -9.93 4.48 2.90
CA LEU A 80 -9.89 5.72 3.66
C LEU A 80 -9.80 5.42 5.16
N ALA A 81 -9.10 6.26 5.89
CA ALA A 81 -8.94 6.19 7.33
C ALA A 81 -9.31 7.54 7.94
N SER A 82 -9.97 7.53 9.10
CA SER A 82 -10.37 8.77 9.76
C SER A 82 -9.14 9.58 10.15
N GLY A 83 -9.13 10.86 9.85
CA GLY A 83 -8.10 11.82 10.21
C GLY A 83 -8.62 12.95 11.11
N ASP A 84 -7.71 13.84 11.46
CA ASP A 84 -8.01 15.02 12.29
C ASP A 84 -8.73 16.10 11.47
N ASN A 85 -8.44 16.16 10.17
CA ASN A 85 -9.00 17.15 9.25
C ASN A 85 -10.40 16.78 8.73
N ASP A 86 -10.93 15.60 9.07
CA ASP A 86 -12.17 15.05 8.48
C ASP A 86 -13.39 15.98 8.57
N ILE A 87 -13.42 16.89 9.55
CA ILE A 87 -14.54 17.82 9.78
C ILE A 87 -14.67 18.90 8.69
N VAL A 88 -13.57 19.26 8.04
CA VAL A 88 -13.55 20.26 6.95
C VAL A 88 -13.44 19.63 5.56
N MET A 89 -13.29 18.30 5.49
CA MET A 89 -13.18 17.58 4.23
C MET A 89 -14.54 17.40 3.56
N GLN A 90 -14.53 17.34 2.23
CA GLN A 90 -15.72 17.01 1.46
C GLN A 90 -15.97 15.49 1.53
N TRP A 91 -17.19 15.11 1.86
CA TRP A 91 -17.61 13.71 1.88
C TRP A 91 -18.88 13.49 1.05
N PRO A 92 -19.04 12.35 0.36
CA PRO A 92 -18.03 11.30 0.16
C PRO A 92 -16.84 11.78 -0.70
N ALA A 93 -15.67 11.19 -0.49
CA ALA A 93 -14.42 11.54 -1.17
C ALA A 93 -14.40 10.97 -2.61
N VAL A 94 -15.26 11.49 -3.49
CA VAL A 94 -15.44 11.01 -4.87
C VAL A 94 -14.46 11.65 -5.86
N ASN A 95 -14.28 11.01 -7.02
CA ASN A 95 -13.46 11.47 -8.15
C ASN A 95 -11.98 11.67 -7.80
N ARG A 96 -11.46 10.86 -6.87
CA ARG A 96 -10.04 10.81 -6.50
C ARG A 96 -9.47 9.46 -6.90
N GLN A 97 -8.29 9.45 -7.48
CA GLN A 97 -7.57 8.25 -7.86
C GLN A 97 -6.65 7.80 -6.73
N ALA A 98 -6.79 6.55 -6.32
CA ALA A 98 -5.82 5.87 -5.47
C ALA A 98 -4.95 4.96 -6.33
N THR A 99 -3.64 5.18 -6.30
CA THR A 99 -2.66 4.36 -7.02
C THR A 99 -1.81 3.61 -6.02
N ILE A 100 -1.71 2.29 -6.19
CA ILE A 100 -0.82 1.44 -5.42
C ILE A 100 0.26 0.91 -6.35
N VAL A 101 1.51 1.00 -5.94
CA VAL A 101 2.65 0.45 -6.68
C VAL A 101 3.46 -0.46 -5.76
N VAL A 102 3.59 -1.73 -6.14
CA VAL A 102 4.57 -2.64 -5.52
C VAL A 102 5.88 -2.48 -6.29
N MET A 103 6.93 -2.01 -5.62
CA MET A 103 8.19 -1.60 -6.24
C MET A 103 9.06 -2.79 -6.60
N ASP A 104 9.48 -2.87 -7.87
CA ASP A 104 10.62 -3.68 -8.28
C ASP A 104 11.90 -2.91 -7.93
N GLN A 105 12.72 -3.43 -7.01
CA GLN A 105 13.86 -2.74 -6.41
C GLN A 105 15.15 -2.92 -7.21
N ASP A 106 15.05 -2.94 -8.54
CA ASP A 106 16.22 -2.95 -9.43
C ASP A 106 17.06 -1.67 -9.20
N PRO A 107 18.40 -1.79 -9.12
CA PRO A 107 19.31 -0.64 -9.03
C PRO A 107 19.10 0.40 -10.14
N ASP A 108 18.88 -0.06 -11.39
CA ASP A 108 18.63 0.83 -12.51
C ASP A 108 17.12 1.07 -12.65
N ILE A 109 16.70 2.32 -12.43
CA ILE A 109 15.29 2.73 -12.54
C ILE A 109 14.69 2.43 -13.92
N LYS A 110 15.50 2.38 -14.98
CA LYS A 110 15.03 2.04 -16.34
C LYS A 110 14.67 0.55 -16.49
N LEU A 111 15.13 -0.31 -15.59
CA LEU A 111 14.89 -1.76 -15.60
C LEU A 111 13.79 -2.20 -14.64
N ARG A 112 13.35 -1.30 -13.74
CA ARG A 112 12.28 -1.59 -12.77
C ARG A 112 10.97 -1.88 -13.50
N MET A 113 10.40 -3.06 -13.26
CA MET A 113 9.06 -3.41 -13.74
C MET A 113 8.10 -3.56 -12.57
N SER A 114 7.94 -2.47 -11.84
CA SER A 114 7.02 -2.36 -10.70
C SER A 114 5.57 -2.65 -11.11
N SER A 115 4.81 -3.29 -10.22
CA SER A 115 3.39 -3.59 -10.46
C SER A 115 2.53 -2.46 -9.92
N ALA A 116 1.82 -1.76 -10.80
CA ALA A 116 0.96 -0.63 -10.45
C ALA A 116 -0.51 -0.91 -10.78
N ARG A 117 -1.42 -0.50 -9.89
CA ARG A 117 -2.87 -0.46 -10.17
C ARG A 117 -3.49 0.78 -9.54
N SER A 118 -4.47 1.34 -10.25
CA SER A 118 -5.24 2.49 -9.78
C SER A 118 -6.73 2.17 -9.72
N LEU A 119 -7.40 2.73 -8.72
CA LEU A 119 -8.86 2.79 -8.65
C LEU A 119 -9.28 4.26 -8.49
N THR A 120 -10.48 4.59 -8.94
CA THR A 120 -11.06 5.91 -8.73
C THR A 120 -12.24 5.77 -7.78
N THR A 121 -12.31 6.64 -6.78
CA THR A 121 -13.42 6.67 -5.82
C THR A 121 -14.69 7.17 -6.49
N ASP A 122 -15.79 6.43 -6.34
CA ASP A 122 -17.05 6.70 -7.03
C ASP A 122 -18.28 6.38 -6.16
N MET A 123 -19.46 6.77 -6.62
CA MET A 123 -20.73 6.49 -5.93
C MET A 123 -21.62 5.51 -6.70
N SER A 124 -21.03 4.74 -7.63
CA SER A 124 -21.79 3.93 -8.60
C SER A 124 -22.64 2.83 -7.95
N THR A 125 -22.24 2.33 -6.78
CA THR A 125 -22.91 1.22 -6.09
C THR A 125 -24.03 1.66 -5.14
N GLY A 126 -24.28 2.97 -4.99
CA GLY A 126 -25.22 3.52 -4.00
C GLY A 126 -24.80 3.33 -2.54
N LYS A 127 -23.64 2.70 -2.30
CA LYS A 127 -23.05 2.53 -0.97
C LYS A 127 -22.07 3.67 -0.68
N LEU A 128 -22.06 4.12 0.57
CA LEU A 128 -21.17 5.17 1.08
C LEU A 128 -19.76 4.63 1.39
N ILE A 129 -19.14 3.91 0.44
CA ILE A 129 -17.83 3.27 0.63
C ILE A 129 -16.73 4.31 0.93
N TRP A 130 -16.81 5.46 0.25
CA TRP A 130 -15.84 6.56 0.35
C TRP A 130 -16.32 7.72 1.22
N ASP A 131 -17.32 7.48 2.07
CA ASP A 131 -17.75 8.46 3.07
C ASP A 131 -16.81 8.47 4.29
N ASN A 132 -17.01 9.41 5.20
CA ASN A 132 -16.15 9.63 6.35
C ASN A 132 -16.00 8.33 7.16
N PRO A 133 -14.77 7.80 7.32
CA PRO A 133 -14.55 6.55 8.04
C PRO A 133 -15.05 6.56 9.49
N LYS A 134 -15.21 7.73 10.14
CA LYS A 134 -15.86 7.81 11.47
C LYS A 134 -17.33 7.38 11.44
N ASN A 135 -18.01 7.54 10.29
CA ASN A 135 -19.42 7.20 10.12
C ASN A 135 -19.63 5.78 9.57
N VAL A 136 -18.77 5.36 8.62
CA VAL A 136 -18.97 4.11 7.86
C VAL A 136 -17.90 3.04 8.11
N GLY A 137 -16.86 3.37 8.86
CA GLY A 137 -15.70 2.50 9.08
C GLY A 137 -15.72 1.72 10.39
N THR A 138 -14.71 0.88 10.55
CA THR A 138 -14.46 0.07 11.75
C THR A 138 -13.32 0.67 12.55
N PHE A 139 -13.48 0.81 13.87
CA PHE A 139 -12.41 1.29 14.73
C PHE A 139 -11.24 0.31 14.77
N ASP A 140 -10.04 0.81 14.51
CA ASP A 140 -8.78 0.07 14.64
C ASP A 140 -7.96 0.63 15.82
N PRO A 141 -7.76 -0.17 16.88
CA PRO A 141 -6.99 0.25 18.05
C PRO A 141 -5.51 0.55 17.78
N SER A 142 -4.89 -0.06 16.76
CA SER A 142 -3.46 0.10 16.45
C SER A 142 -3.10 1.49 15.95
N CYS A 143 -4.03 2.16 15.27
CA CYS A 143 -3.87 3.55 14.82
C CYS A 143 -4.77 4.55 15.58
N GLN A 144 -5.59 4.07 16.51
CA GLN A 144 -6.67 4.86 17.14
C GLN A 144 -7.51 5.61 16.10
N CYS A 145 -7.85 4.92 15.01
CA CYS A 145 -8.50 5.49 13.85
C CYS A 145 -9.58 4.54 13.31
N TYR A 146 -10.59 5.07 12.63
CA TYR A 146 -11.57 4.26 11.91
C TYR A 146 -11.07 3.99 10.49
N ARG A 147 -11.19 2.75 10.02
CA ARG A 147 -10.88 2.37 8.64
C ARG A 147 -12.16 2.07 7.88
N GLY A 148 -12.31 2.71 6.73
CA GLY A 148 -13.39 2.42 5.79
C GLY A 148 -13.25 1.04 5.17
N VAL A 149 -14.24 0.67 4.36
CA VAL A 149 -14.18 -0.56 3.57
C VAL A 149 -13.00 -0.51 2.61
N SER A 150 -12.25 -1.59 2.53
CA SER A 150 -11.10 -1.66 1.62
C SER A 150 -11.49 -2.18 0.24
N MET A 151 -11.05 -1.49 -0.80
CA MET A 151 -11.28 -1.83 -2.20
C MET A 151 -9.94 -2.03 -2.90
N GLY A 152 -9.86 -3.00 -3.79
CA GLY A 152 -8.62 -3.30 -4.49
C GLY A 152 -8.67 -4.63 -5.21
N TRP A 153 -7.54 -5.33 -5.23
CA TRP A 153 -7.35 -6.46 -6.13
C TRP A 153 -6.82 -7.66 -5.38
N ARG A 154 -7.57 -8.77 -5.43
CA ARG A 154 -7.08 -10.08 -4.95
C ARG A 154 -5.94 -10.63 -5.82
N THR A 155 -5.87 -10.25 -7.10
CA THR A 155 -4.85 -10.69 -8.05
C THR A 155 -3.75 -9.66 -8.27
N PHE A 156 -3.36 -8.90 -7.23
CA PHE A 156 -2.49 -7.72 -7.41
C PHE A 156 -1.10 -8.11 -7.93
N ILE A 157 -0.37 -8.93 -7.17
CA ILE A 157 0.94 -9.44 -7.54
C ILE A 157 1.01 -10.95 -7.29
N LYS A 158 1.53 -11.66 -8.27
CA LYS A 158 1.65 -13.11 -8.20
C LYS A 158 2.87 -13.49 -7.37
N HIS A 159 2.75 -14.55 -6.58
CA HIS A 159 3.88 -15.03 -5.77
C HIS A 159 5.08 -15.44 -6.61
N TYR A 160 4.85 -15.91 -7.84
CA TYR A 160 5.92 -16.20 -8.79
C TYR A 160 6.75 -14.95 -9.13
N ASP A 161 6.09 -13.81 -9.37
CA ASP A 161 6.76 -12.56 -9.74
C ASP A 161 7.53 -11.98 -8.55
N LEU A 162 6.95 -12.06 -7.35
CA LEU A 162 7.62 -11.68 -6.08
C LEU A 162 8.97 -12.39 -5.91
N ARG A 163 9.09 -13.65 -6.35
CA ARG A 163 10.32 -14.46 -6.22
C ARG A 163 11.29 -14.30 -7.38
N ARG A 164 10.82 -13.94 -8.58
CA ARG A 164 11.65 -13.90 -9.79
C ARG A 164 12.34 -12.55 -10.03
N ARG A 165 11.75 -11.46 -9.54
CA ARG A 165 12.25 -10.08 -9.72
C ARG A 165 12.74 -9.50 -8.40
N ASN A 166 13.24 -8.26 -8.43
CA ASN A 166 13.78 -7.58 -7.25
C ASN A 166 12.67 -6.97 -6.37
N TYR A 167 11.50 -7.59 -6.29
CA TYR A 167 10.42 -7.12 -5.41
C TYR A 167 10.76 -7.27 -3.93
N LEU A 168 11.53 -8.31 -3.58
CA LEU A 168 11.94 -8.64 -2.21
C LEU A 168 13.46 -8.49 -2.05
N LYS A 169 13.97 -7.26 -2.00
CA LYS A 169 15.39 -6.98 -1.72
C LYS A 169 15.61 -6.93 -0.20
N ASN A 170 16.59 -7.67 0.31
CA ASN A 170 16.81 -7.84 1.76
C ASN A 170 15.57 -8.34 2.54
N ASP A 171 14.73 -9.13 1.86
CA ASP A 171 13.43 -9.60 2.36
C ASP A 171 12.43 -8.47 2.71
N ASP A 172 12.64 -7.28 2.14
CA ASP A 172 11.73 -6.15 2.26
C ASP A 172 10.84 -6.03 1.02
N LEU A 173 9.54 -5.88 1.22
CA LEU A 173 8.60 -5.43 0.19
C LEU A 173 8.35 -3.92 0.36
N ILE A 174 8.51 -3.15 -0.71
CA ILE A 174 8.23 -1.71 -0.72
C ILE A 174 6.98 -1.43 -1.54
N ILE A 175 6.03 -0.73 -0.92
CA ILE A 175 4.77 -0.32 -1.54
C ILE A 175 4.71 1.20 -1.52
N PHE A 176 4.45 1.79 -2.68
CA PHE A 176 4.10 3.20 -2.82
C PHE A 176 2.59 3.36 -2.96
N VAL A 177 2.07 4.43 -2.38
CA VAL A 177 0.65 4.74 -2.45
C VAL A 177 0.46 6.23 -2.66
N ASP A 178 -0.35 6.56 -3.65
CA ASP A 178 -0.79 7.92 -3.96
C ASP A 178 -2.31 7.99 -3.89
N PHE A 179 -2.82 9.13 -3.43
CA PHE A 179 -4.24 9.43 -3.42
C PHE A 179 -4.46 10.90 -3.74
N GLU A 180 -5.07 11.18 -4.88
CA GLU A 180 -5.26 12.54 -5.42
C GLU A 180 -6.58 12.69 -6.19
#